data_AF-A0AAV6LC63-F1
#
_entry.id   AF-A0AAV6LC63-F1
#
_cell.length_a   1.000
_cell.length_b   1.000
_cell.length_c   1.000
_cell.angle_alpha   90.00
_cell.angle_beta   90.00
_cell.angle_gamma   90.00
#
_symmetry.space_group_name_H-M   'P 1'
#
loop_
_entity.id
_entity.type
_entity.pdbx_description
1 polymer ?
#
loop_
_entity_poly.entity_id
_entity_poly.type
_entity_poly.pdbx_seq_one_letter_code
_entity_poly.pdbx_strand_id
1 'polypeptide(L)'
;MKLKLDEKFLPLDYSQSLYLKFHRLRHHNEQSVANYTEQFYKLLSRINLTETDDQLVARYTSGLKLNLQGELMMHPIHSLEEVYQMALKVEEKVKCAPFGKDQQTGLPGFLLVLLSLVQLLGYNGVEGTRDLLEREDHQELEKQLKLTNKPVVKTIKTQYGDIYDCMDFYKQSAFDHLLLKNHSFHFEMKPT
;
A
#
# COMPACT_ATOMS: atom_id res chain seq x y z
N MET A 1 -18.38 18.08 10.81
CA MET A 1 -16.94 18.17 11.11
C MET A 1 -16.09 17.44 10.08
N LYS A 2 -16.26 16.11 9.87
CA LYS A 2 -15.49 15.30 8.90
C LYS A 2 -15.28 15.96 7.53
N LEU A 3 -16.35 16.32 6.83
CA LEU A 3 -16.27 16.97 5.50
C LEU A 3 -15.38 18.23 5.47
N LYS A 4 -15.36 19.01 6.56
CA LYS A 4 -14.55 20.24 6.66
C LYS A 4 -13.09 19.97 6.98
N LEU A 5 -12.78 18.84 7.61
CA LEU A 5 -11.41 18.39 7.80
C LEU A 5 -10.87 17.82 6.48
N ASP A 6 -11.68 17.00 5.80
CA ASP A 6 -11.32 16.45 4.49
C ASP A 6 -11.02 17.57 3.48
N GLU A 7 -11.88 18.60 3.42
CA GLU A 7 -11.71 19.79 2.55
C GLU A 7 -10.40 20.57 2.82
N LYS A 8 -9.95 20.63 4.07
CA LYS A 8 -8.78 21.43 4.46
C LYS A 8 -7.46 20.67 4.37
N PHE A 9 -7.48 19.38 4.67
CA PHE A 9 -6.27 18.59 4.91
C PHE A 9 -5.99 17.53 3.85
N LEU A 10 -6.98 17.16 3.02
CA LEU A 10 -6.76 16.22 1.93
C LEU A 10 -6.57 16.98 0.61
N PRO A 11 -5.61 16.57 -0.23
CA PRO A 11 -5.52 17.04 -1.61
C PRO A 11 -6.85 16.83 -2.36
N LEU A 12 -7.16 17.75 -3.28
CA LEU A 12 -8.37 17.70 -4.12
C LEU A 12 -8.51 16.37 -4.89
N ASP A 13 -7.39 15.77 -5.28
CA ASP A 13 -7.30 14.51 -6.01
C ASP A 13 -6.96 13.29 -5.14
N TYR A 14 -6.98 13.44 -3.81
CA TYR A 14 -6.56 12.39 -2.86
C TYR A 14 -7.25 11.04 -3.10
N SER A 15 -8.56 11.05 -3.32
CA SER A 15 -9.29 9.81 -3.58
C SER A 15 -8.85 9.20 -4.91
N GLN A 16 -8.79 10.00 -5.98
CA GLN A 16 -8.42 9.54 -7.31
C GLN A 16 -6.99 8.99 -7.34
N SER A 17 -6.05 9.64 -6.65
CA SER A 17 -4.67 9.19 -6.57
C SER A 17 -4.55 7.85 -5.83
N LEU A 18 -5.32 7.63 -4.75
CA LEU A 18 -5.40 6.33 -4.09
C LEU A 18 -5.95 5.24 -5.02
N TYR A 19 -7.05 5.50 -5.73
CA TYR A 19 -7.59 4.55 -6.71
C TYR A 19 -6.60 4.22 -7.81
N LEU A 20 -5.89 5.22 -8.34
CA LEU A 20 -4.87 5.03 -9.37
C LEU A 20 -3.70 4.20 -8.84
N LYS A 21 -3.23 4.45 -7.62
CA LYS A 21 -2.19 3.64 -6.97
C LYS A 21 -2.62 2.19 -6.84
N PHE A 22 -3.83 1.95 -6.35
CA PHE A 22 -4.36 0.59 -6.17
C PHE A 22 -4.58 -0.15 -7.50
N HIS A 23 -5.05 0.55 -8.54
CA HIS A 23 -5.17 -0.02 -9.88
C HIS A 23 -3.82 -0.37 -10.51
N ARG A 24 -2.78 0.42 -10.20
CA ARG A 24 -1.43 0.29 -10.76
C ARG A 24 -0.53 -0.66 -9.98
N LEU A 25 -0.95 -1.12 -8.80
CA LEU A 25 -0.17 -1.99 -7.92
C LEU A 25 0.20 -3.30 -8.65
N ARG A 26 1.49 -3.64 -8.63
CA ARG A 26 2.07 -4.84 -9.26
C ARG A 26 3.14 -5.44 -8.35
N HIS A 27 3.30 -6.76 -8.40
CA HIS A 27 4.32 -7.50 -7.67
C HIS A 27 5.64 -7.43 -8.44
N HIS A 28 6.59 -6.66 -7.92
CA HIS A 28 7.87 -6.37 -8.57
C HIS A 28 8.88 -7.51 -8.45
N ASN A 29 9.80 -7.67 -9.42
CA ASN A 29 10.68 -8.84 -9.57
C ASN A 29 11.50 -9.19 -8.31
N GLU A 30 12.02 -8.19 -7.60
CA GLU A 30 12.82 -8.39 -6.37
C GLU A 30 11.99 -8.31 -5.08
N GLN A 31 10.72 -7.94 -5.20
CA GLN A 31 9.80 -7.81 -4.07
C GLN A 31 9.31 -9.19 -3.63
N SER A 32 9.19 -9.40 -2.32
CA SER A 32 8.55 -10.59 -1.76
C SER A 32 7.04 -10.52 -1.85
N VAL A 33 6.36 -11.67 -1.85
CA VAL A 33 4.89 -11.76 -1.78
C VAL A 33 4.39 -11.03 -0.53
N ALA A 34 5.06 -11.19 0.63
CA ALA A 34 4.66 -10.53 1.87
C ALA A 34 4.62 -9.00 1.74
N ASN A 35 5.66 -8.37 1.18
CA ASN A 35 5.71 -6.91 1.01
C ASN A 35 4.65 -6.43 0.00
N TYR A 36 4.47 -7.15 -1.11
CA TYR A 36 3.38 -6.86 -2.05
C TYR A 36 2.00 -6.92 -1.38
N THR A 37 1.76 -7.94 -0.56
CA THR A 37 0.50 -8.15 0.17
C THR A 37 0.24 -7.03 1.17
N GLU A 38 1.27 -6.60 1.89
CA GLU A 38 1.17 -5.46 2.82
C GLU A 38 0.75 -4.18 2.08
N GLN A 39 1.36 -3.88 0.94
CA GLN A 39 0.98 -2.73 0.13
C GLN A 39 -0.46 -2.83 -0.39
N PHE A 40 -0.89 -4.02 -0.79
CA PHE A 40 -2.26 -4.29 -1.22
C PHE A 40 -3.25 -3.97 -0.10
N TYR A 41 -3.08 -4.54 1.09
CA TYR A 41 -3.96 -4.30 2.25
C TYR A 41 -3.90 -2.86 2.74
N LYS A 42 -2.74 -2.22 2.72
CA LYS A 42 -2.59 -0.81 3.08
C LYS A 42 -3.36 0.11 2.14
N LEU A 43 -3.37 -0.18 0.83
CA LEU A 43 -4.18 0.59 -0.12
C LEU A 43 -5.67 0.26 0.00
N LEU A 44 -6.00 -1.03 0.12
CA LEU A 44 -7.38 -1.49 0.29
C LEU A 44 -8.04 -0.86 1.53
N SER A 45 -7.36 -0.81 2.67
CA SER A 45 -7.89 -0.20 3.90
C SER A 45 -8.09 1.32 3.81
N ARG A 46 -7.35 2.01 2.93
CA ARG A 46 -7.47 3.45 2.71
C ARG A 46 -8.57 3.81 1.72
N ILE A 47 -8.92 2.88 0.84
CA ILE A 47 -9.95 3.08 -0.16
C ILE A 47 -11.25 2.52 0.40
N ASN A 48 -12.28 3.36 0.51
CA ASN A 48 -13.59 2.93 0.98
C ASN A 48 -14.39 2.21 -0.13
N LEU A 49 -13.82 1.14 -0.66
CA LEU A 49 -14.39 0.28 -1.70
C LEU A 49 -15.07 -0.93 -1.06
N THR A 50 -16.29 -1.21 -1.47
CA THR A 50 -16.94 -2.50 -1.25
C THR A 50 -16.70 -3.37 -2.47
N GLU A 51 -15.59 -4.09 -2.50
CA GLU A 51 -15.31 -5.14 -3.49
C GLU A 51 -15.75 -6.51 -2.95
N THR A 52 -16.25 -7.39 -3.82
CA THR A 52 -16.49 -8.79 -3.46
C THR A 52 -15.18 -9.56 -3.37
N ASP A 53 -15.17 -10.71 -2.69
CA ASP A 53 -13.98 -11.56 -2.62
C ASP A 53 -13.45 -11.92 -4.01
N ASP A 54 -14.33 -12.27 -4.96
CA ASP A 54 -13.95 -12.53 -6.35
C ASP A 54 -13.24 -11.34 -7.02
N GLN A 55 -13.69 -10.11 -6.76
CA GLN A 55 -13.07 -8.89 -7.29
C GLN A 55 -11.68 -8.67 -6.68
N LEU A 56 -11.55 -8.88 -5.37
CA LEU A 56 -10.28 -8.78 -4.65
C LEU A 56 -9.29 -9.85 -5.11
N VAL A 57 -9.75 -11.10 -5.26
CA VAL A 57 -8.97 -12.23 -5.75
C VAL A 57 -8.48 -11.98 -7.17
N ALA A 58 -9.35 -11.53 -8.07
CA ALA A 58 -8.98 -11.22 -9.45
C ALA A 58 -7.94 -10.08 -9.51
N ARG A 59 -8.16 -9.02 -8.73
CA ARG A 59 -7.23 -7.89 -8.66
C ARG A 59 -5.87 -8.29 -8.09
N TYR A 60 -5.85 -9.01 -6.97
CA TYR A 60 -4.61 -9.47 -6.34
C TYR A 60 -3.86 -10.42 -7.27
N THR A 61 -4.53 -11.44 -7.79
CA THR A 61 -3.94 -12.43 -8.70
C THR A 61 -3.37 -11.76 -9.95
N SER A 62 -4.12 -10.87 -10.60
CA SER A 62 -3.64 -10.14 -11.79
C SER A 62 -2.44 -9.22 -11.51
N GLY A 63 -2.24 -8.83 -10.26
CA GLY A 63 -1.09 -8.03 -9.83
C GLY A 63 0.16 -8.84 -9.51
N LEU A 64 0.05 -10.15 -9.26
CA LEU A 64 1.19 -11.04 -8.98
C LEU A 64 2.10 -11.23 -10.20
N LYS A 65 3.32 -11.74 -9.99
CA LYS A 65 4.21 -12.14 -11.10
C LYS A 65 3.64 -13.31 -11.89
N LEU A 66 3.95 -13.36 -13.19
CA LEU A 66 3.42 -14.39 -14.11
C LEU A 66 3.76 -15.83 -13.66
N ASN A 67 4.94 -16.05 -13.09
CA ASN A 67 5.35 -17.36 -12.56
C ASN A 67 4.48 -17.82 -11.39
N LEU A 68 4.03 -16.88 -10.54
CA LEU A 68 3.09 -17.18 -9.46
C LEU A 68 1.68 -17.36 -10.02
N GLN A 69 1.23 -16.44 -10.89
CA GLN A 69 -0.11 -16.50 -11.50
C GLN A 69 -0.40 -17.86 -12.15
N GLY A 70 0.56 -18.39 -12.93
CA GLY A 70 0.38 -19.68 -13.60
C GLY A 70 0.13 -20.86 -12.65
N GLU A 71 0.79 -20.87 -11.48
CA GLU A 71 0.58 -21.89 -10.46
C GLU A 71 -0.76 -21.70 -9.72
N LEU A 72 -1.16 -20.44 -9.46
CA LEU A 72 -2.42 -20.12 -8.78
C LEU A 72 -3.65 -20.39 -9.65
N MET A 73 -3.57 -20.18 -10.98
CA MET A 73 -4.68 -20.41 -11.92
C MET A 73 -5.14 -21.88 -11.99
N MET A 74 -4.34 -22.80 -11.47
CA MET A 74 -4.67 -24.24 -11.42
C MET A 74 -5.57 -24.62 -10.24
N HIS A 75 -5.86 -23.68 -9.33
CA HIS A 75 -6.63 -23.91 -8.12
C HIS A 75 -7.85 -22.98 -8.05
N PRO A 76 -9.03 -23.47 -7.62
CA PRO A 76 -10.16 -22.60 -7.30
C PRO A 76 -9.85 -21.83 -6.01
N ILE A 77 -9.80 -20.51 -6.09
CA ILE A 77 -9.52 -19.64 -4.95
C ILE A 77 -10.70 -18.68 -4.78
N HIS A 78 -11.24 -18.61 -3.58
CA HIS A 78 -12.47 -17.85 -3.30
C HIS A 78 -12.28 -16.75 -2.25
N SER A 79 -11.09 -16.61 -1.69
CA SER A 79 -10.80 -15.56 -0.71
C SER A 79 -9.40 -14.96 -0.89
N LEU A 80 -9.25 -13.69 -0.53
CA LEU A 80 -7.97 -12.99 -0.60
C LEU A 80 -6.90 -13.67 0.27
N GLU A 81 -7.31 -14.23 1.41
CA GLU A 81 -6.42 -14.94 2.32
C GLU A 81 -5.88 -16.23 1.69
N GLU A 82 -6.72 -17.01 1.00
CA GLU A 82 -6.28 -18.20 0.28
C GLU A 82 -5.26 -17.87 -0.82
N VAL A 83 -5.50 -16.79 -1.60
CA VAL A 83 -4.56 -16.34 -2.64
C VAL A 83 -3.21 -15.98 -2.02
N TYR A 84 -3.22 -15.27 -0.88
CA TYR A 84 -2.02 -14.88 -0.18
C TYR A 84 -1.22 -16.08 0.33
N GLN A 85 -1.86 -17.02 1.04
CA GLN A 85 -1.20 -18.21 1.56
C GLN A 85 -0.63 -19.10 0.46
N MET A 86 -1.37 -19.23 -0.65
CA MET A 86 -0.89 -19.97 -1.82
C MET A 86 0.31 -19.27 -2.46
N ALA A 87 0.26 -17.95 -2.67
CA ALA A 87 1.36 -17.19 -3.22
C ALA A 87 2.64 -17.31 -2.37
N LEU A 88 2.53 -17.27 -1.03
CA LEU A 88 3.66 -17.50 -0.12
C LEU A 88 4.29 -18.88 -0.31
N LYS A 89 3.46 -19.91 -0.38
CA LYS A 89 3.93 -21.30 -0.57
C LYS A 89 4.67 -21.46 -1.90
N VAL A 90 4.19 -20.81 -2.96
CA VAL A 90 4.84 -20.86 -4.26
C VAL A 90 6.15 -20.07 -4.25
N GLU A 91 6.19 -18.90 -3.61
CA GLU A 91 7.42 -18.13 -3.42
C GLU A 91 8.50 -18.94 -2.69
N GLU A 92 8.13 -19.69 -1.65
CA GLU A 92 9.03 -20.58 -0.92
C GLU A 92 9.54 -21.73 -1.81
N LYS A 93 8.66 -22.39 -2.58
CA LYS A 93 9.06 -23.43 -3.55
C LYS A 93 10.09 -22.91 -4.55
N VAL A 94 9.89 -21.69 -5.07
CA VAL A 94 10.83 -21.06 -6.01
C VAL A 94 12.18 -20.78 -5.35
N LYS A 95 12.18 -20.40 -4.07
CA LYS A 95 13.40 -20.15 -3.29
C LYS A 95 14.17 -21.45 -2.96
N CYS A 96 13.46 -22.56 -2.80
CA CYS A 96 14.04 -23.87 -2.46
C CYS A 96 14.42 -24.73 -3.66
N ALA A 97 14.06 -24.34 -4.89
CA ALA A 97 14.62 -24.97 -6.07
C ALA A 97 16.11 -24.57 -6.17
N PRO A 98 17.07 -25.51 -6.04
CA PRO A 98 18.45 -25.17 -6.29
C PRO A 98 18.53 -24.63 -7.72
N PHE A 99 19.14 -23.46 -7.87
CA PHE A 99 19.56 -22.93 -9.15
C PHE A 99 20.56 -23.94 -9.73
N GLY A 100 20.05 -24.91 -10.47
CA GLY A 100 20.84 -25.76 -11.35
C GLY A 100 21.39 -24.87 -12.44
N LYS A 101 22.53 -24.22 -12.16
CA LYS A 101 23.47 -23.88 -13.23
C LYS A 101 24.02 -25.21 -13.71
N ASP A 102 23.52 -25.65 -14.86
CA ASP A 102 24.23 -26.34 -15.92
C ASP A 102 23.27 -27.25 -16.69
N GLN A 103 22.57 -26.66 -17.66
CA GLN A 103 22.29 -27.37 -18.90
C GLN A 103 22.54 -26.39 -20.04
N GLN A 104 23.72 -26.50 -20.64
CA GLN A 104 24.03 -25.86 -21.91
C GLN A 104 23.13 -26.51 -22.97
N THR A 105 21.89 -26.03 -23.10
CA THR A 105 20.99 -26.43 -24.17
C THR A 105 21.51 -25.85 -25.46
N GLY A 106 21.87 -26.71 -26.42
CA GLY A 106 22.31 -26.35 -27.78
C GLY A 106 21.21 -25.71 -28.63
N LEU A 107 20.66 -24.60 -28.16
CA LEU A 107 19.82 -23.70 -28.94
C LEU A 107 20.76 -22.76 -29.72
N PRO A 108 20.69 -22.73 -31.06
CA PRO A 108 21.58 -21.91 -31.85
C PRO A 108 21.38 -20.43 -31.50
N GLY A 109 22.49 -19.69 -31.42
CA GLY A 109 22.55 -18.36 -30.79
C GLY A 109 21.55 -17.32 -31.31
N PHE A 110 21.04 -17.49 -32.54
CA PHE A 110 19.99 -16.63 -33.09
C PHE A 110 18.66 -16.73 -32.33
N LEU A 111 18.31 -17.88 -31.74
CA LEU A 111 17.11 -18.03 -30.93
C LEU A 111 17.23 -17.31 -29.58
N LEU A 112 18.43 -17.30 -29.00
CA LEU A 112 18.73 -16.53 -27.78
C LEU A 112 18.63 -15.02 -28.06
N VAL A 113 19.10 -14.56 -29.23
CA VAL A 113 18.97 -13.17 -29.67
C VAL A 113 17.52 -12.79 -29.96
N LEU A 114 16.74 -13.69 -30.56
CA LEU A 114 15.30 -13.46 -30.76
C LEU A 114 14.53 -13.42 -29.44
N LEU A 115 14.83 -14.33 -28.50
CA LEU A 115 14.25 -14.33 -27.16
C LEU A 115 14.61 -13.06 -26.37
N SER A 116 15.86 -12.60 -26.47
CA SER A 116 16.29 -11.34 -25.82
C SER A 116 15.67 -10.10 -26.47
N LEU A 117 15.48 -10.10 -27.79
CA LEU A 117 14.74 -9.04 -28.50
C LEU A 117 13.25 -9.01 -28.13
N VAL A 118 12.63 -10.17 -27.93
CA VAL A 118 11.24 -10.27 -27.45
C VAL A 118 11.12 -9.75 -26.01
N GLN A 119 12.11 -10.03 -25.16
CA GLN A 119 12.16 -9.45 -23.81
C GLN A 119 12.29 -7.92 -23.87
N LEU A 120 13.18 -7.37 -24.72
CA LEU A 120 13.36 -5.91 -24.88
C LEU A 120 12.11 -5.20 -25.43
N LEU A 121 11.35 -5.81 -26.34
CA LEU A 121 10.10 -5.24 -26.85
C LEU A 121 8.95 -5.30 -25.82
N GLY A 122 9.07 -6.13 -24.78
CA GLY A 122 8.11 -6.25 -23.67
C GLY A 122 8.39 -5.33 -22.47
N TYR A 123 9.59 -4.73 -22.36
CA TYR A 123 9.93 -3.82 -21.28
C TYR A 123 9.46 -2.39 -21.59
N ASN A 124 8.18 -2.13 -21.33
CA ASN A 124 7.72 -0.81 -20.92
C ASN A 124 7.39 -0.84 -19.41
N GLY A 125 8.36 -1.29 -18.60
CA GLY A 125 8.26 -1.23 -17.15
C GLY A 125 8.91 0.06 -16.65
N VAL A 126 8.15 1.15 -16.58
CA VAL A 126 8.64 2.40 -15.96
C VAL A 126 8.63 2.23 -14.44
N GLU A 127 9.59 1.49 -13.92
CA GLU A 127 9.74 1.17 -12.48
C GLU A 127 10.22 2.38 -11.68
N GLY A 128 11.10 3.20 -12.26
CA GLY A 128 11.68 4.38 -11.60
C GLY A 128 10.68 5.49 -11.29
N THR A 129 9.59 5.61 -12.04
CA THR A 129 8.61 6.70 -11.82
C THR A 129 7.73 6.44 -10.60
N ARG A 130 7.47 5.19 -10.19
CA ARG A 130 6.59 4.90 -9.04
C ARG A 130 7.31 5.05 -7.70
N ASP A 131 8.54 4.56 -7.60
CA ASP A 131 9.35 4.68 -6.38
C ASP A 131 9.70 6.15 -6.07
N LEU A 132 9.92 6.96 -7.11
CA LEU A 132 10.02 8.41 -6.98
C LEU A 132 8.71 9.04 -6.49
N LEU A 133 7.56 8.62 -7.03
CA LEU A 133 6.26 9.18 -6.65
C LEU A 133 5.90 8.85 -5.19
N GLU A 134 6.21 7.64 -4.71
CA GLU A 134 6.02 7.28 -3.30
C GLU A 134 6.94 8.06 -2.35
N ARG A 135 8.21 8.27 -2.75
CA ARG A 135 9.16 9.08 -1.97
C ARG A 135 8.73 10.55 -1.92
N GLU A 136 8.31 11.10 -3.06
CA GLU A 136 7.77 12.47 -3.14
C GLU A 136 6.52 12.62 -2.28
N ASP A 137 5.59 11.66 -2.34
CA ASP A 137 4.39 11.64 -1.50
C ASP A 137 4.73 11.55 -0.01
N HIS A 138 5.69 10.71 0.38
CA HIS A 138 6.13 10.61 1.78
C HIS A 138 6.79 11.91 2.24
N GLN A 139 7.57 12.54 1.38
CA GLN A 139 8.22 13.81 1.69
C GLN A 139 7.20 14.96 1.82
N GLU A 140 6.20 15.00 0.96
CA GLU A 140 5.09 15.96 1.06
C GLU A 140 4.26 15.71 2.33
N LEU A 141 3.95 14.45 2.63
CA LEU A 141 3.26 14.06 3.85
C LEU A 141 4.04 14.49 5.10
N GLU A 142 5.37 14.33 5.11
CA GLU A 142 6.22 14.79 6.22
C GLU A 142 6.22 16.31 6.38
N LYS A 143 6.25 17.07 5.27
CA LYS A 143 6.16 18.53 5.32
C LYS A 143 4.80 18.97 5.90
N GLN A 144 3.72 18.38 5.40
CA GLN A 144 2.35 18.59 5.89
C GLN A 144 2.24 18.25 7.38
N LEU A 145 2.82 17.13 7.80
CA LEU A 145 2.83 16.70 9.19
C LEU A 145 3.57 17.69 10.09
N LYS A 146 4.75 18.17 9.66
CA LYS A 146 5.53 19.18 10.40
C LYS A 146 4.78 20.51 10.56
N LEU A 147 4.03 20.92 9.52
CA LEU A 147 3.19 22.12 9.55
C LEU A 147 1.96 21.96 10.45
N THR A 148 1.41 20.74 10.53
CA THR A 148 0.16 20.46 11.23
C THR A 148 0.37 20.09 12.71
N ASN A 149 1.56 19.58 13.05
CA ASN A 149 1.90 19.18 14.42
C ASN A 149 1.99 20.42 15.32
N LYS A 150 1.07 20.49 16.27
CA LYS A 150 1.07 21.50 17.32
C LYS A 150 1.88 21.00 18.52
N PRO A 151 2.54 21.90 19.27
CA PRO A 151 3.30 21.51 20.44
C PRO A 151 2.37 20.91 21.51
N VAL A 152 2.84 19.83 22.11
CA VAL A 152 2.15 19.13 23.19
C VAL A 152 2.30 19.93 24.47
N VAL A 153 1.23 20.04 25.25
CA VAL A 153 1.22 20.83 26.50
C VAL A 153 1.87 20.04 27.63
N LYS A 154 1.66 18.72 27.65
CA LYS A 154 2.19 17.84 28.69
C LYS A 154 2.34 16.43 28.16
N THR A 155 3.44 15.78 28.48
CA THR A 155 3.64 14.36 28.23
C THR A 155 3.46 13.58 29.52
N ILE A 156 2.63 12.54 29.51
CA ILE A 156 2.41 11.62 30.63
C ILE A 156 3.04 10.29 30.25
N LYS A 157 3.94 9.78 31.10
CA LYS A 157 4.49 8.43 30.96
C LYS A 157 3.84 7.51 31.98
N THR A 158 3.36 6.35 31.55
CA THR A 158 2.80 5.35 32.47
C THR A 158 3.90 4.47 33.04
N GLN A 159 3.56 3.75 34.11
CA GLN A 159 4.45 2.72 34.68
C GLN A 159 4.75 1.57 33.70
N TYR A 160 3.92 1.39 32.66
CA TYR A 160 4.10 0.37 31.63
C TYR A 160 4.96 0.85 30.44
N GLY A 161 5.41 2.10 30.46
CA GLY A 161 6.24 2.67 29.40
C GLY A 161 5.45 3.39 28.30
N ASP A 162 4.12 3.44 28.38
CA ASP A 162 3.31 4.18 27.42
C ASP A 162 3.51 5.69 27.57
N ILE A 163 3.51 6.41 26.46
CA ILE A 163 3.70 7.86 26.41
C ILE A 163 2.44 8.50 25.84
N TYR A 164 1.79 9.36 26.62
CA TYR A 164 0.60 10.11 26.24
C TYR A 164 0.93 11.59 26.14
N ASP A 165 0.87 12.13 24.93
CA ASP A 165 1.02 13.55 24.69
C ASP A 165 -0.34 14.27 24.76
N CYS A 166 -0.46 15.17 25.72
CA CYS A 166 -1.66 15.93 26.01
C CYS A 166 -1.66 17.24 25.24
N MET A 167 -2.80 17.57 24.62
CA MET A 167 -3.06 18.85 23.97
C MET A 167 -4.36 19.43 24.52
N ASP A 168 -4.41 20.75 24.68
CA ASP A 168 -5.66 21.45 24.99
C ASP A 168 -6.68 21.16 23.87
N PHE A 169 -7.87 20.72 24.25
CA PHE A 169 -8.92 20.30 23.32
C PHE A 169 -9.22 21.38 22.27
N TYR A 170 -9.38 22.64 22.70
CA TYR A 170 -9.69 23.74 21.78
C TYR A 170 -8.48 24.18 20.95
N LYS A 171 -7.28 23.72 21.31
CA LYS A 171 -6.05 23.99 20.55
C LYS A 171 -5.72 22.90 19.55
N GLN A 172 -6.55 21.87 19.38
CA GLN A 172 -6.35 20.84 18.35
C GLN A 172 -6.40 21.45 16.94
N SER A 173 -5.65 20.87 15.99
CA SER A 173 -5.58 21.36 14.59
C SER A 173 -6.94 21.35 13.88
N ALA A 174 -7.86 20.49 14.33
CA ALA A 174 -9.24 20.46 13.86
C ALA A 174 -9.98 21.79 14.08
N PHE A 175 -9.65 22.55 15.13
CA PHE A 175 -10.27 23.83 15.47
C PHE A 175 -9.65 25.05 14.75
N ASP A 176 -8.57 24.86 13.98
CA ASP A 176 -8.00 25.94 13.17
C ASP A 176 -8.89 26.28 11.96
N HIS A 177 -9.90 25.47 11.67
CA HIS A 177 -10.86 25.75 10.62
C HIS A 177 -11.80 26.89 11.05
N LEU A 178 -11.95 27.93 10.23
CA LEU A 178 -12.73 29.14 10.55
C LEU A 178 -14.16 28.83 11.06
N LEU A 179 -14.82 27.85 10.45
CA LEU A 179 -16.16 27.39 10.83
C LEU A 179 -16.24 26.64 12.17
N LEU A 180 -15.12 26.17 12.72
CA LEU A 180 -15.07 25.39 13.97
C LEU A 180 -14.51 26.22 15.15
N LYS A 181 -13.90 27.39 14.89
CA LYS A 181 -13.32 28.26 15.93
C LYS A 181 -14.30 28.67 17.03
N ASN A 182 -15.58 28.79 16.68
CA ASN A 182 -16.62 29.26 17.60
C ASN A 182 -17.56 28.14 18.08
N HIS A 183 -17.23 26.88 17.78
CA HIS A 183 -18.02 25.76 18.26
C HIS A 183 -17.66 25.47 19.72
N SER A 184 -18.59 25.75 20.64
CA SER A 184 -18.47 25.28 22.02
C SER A 184 -18.91 23.82 22.09
N PHE A 185 -18.03 22.94 22.56
CA PHE A 185 -18.37 21.54 22.80
C PHE A 185 -18.76 21.39 24.26
N HIS A 186 -20.02 21.01 24.52
CA HIS A 186 -20.45 20.63 25.85
C HIS A 186 -20.20 19.13 26.03
N PHE A 187 -19.25 18.77 26.89
CA PHE A 187 -19.04 17.38 27.24
C PHE A 187 -20.12 16.94 28.22
N GLU A 188 -21.08 16.14 27.78
CA GLU A 188 -21.85 15.32 28.71
C GLU A 188 -20.98 14.13 29.11
N MET A 189 -20.18 14.31 30.16
CA MET A 189 -19.59 13.17 30.84
C MET A 189 -20.70 12.45 31.59
N LYS A 190 -21.02 11.21 31.17
CA LYS A 190 -21.78 10.32 32.03
C LYS A 190 -20.90 9.97 33.23
N PRO A 191 -21.33 10.20 34.47
CA PRO A 191 -20.58 9.75 35.62
C PRO A 191 -20.53 8.21 35.58
N THR A 192 -19.32 7.67 35.64
CA THR A 192 -19.03 6.27 35.98
C THR A 192 -19.25 6.02 37.45
#